data_AF-A0A0T6BJ09-F1
#
_entry.id   AF-A0A0T6BJ09-F1
#
_cell.length_a   1.000
_cell.length_b   1.000
_cell.length_c   1.000
_cell.angle_alpha   90.00
_cell.angle_beta   90.00
_cell.angle_gamma   90.00
#
_symmetry.space_group_name_H-M   'P 1'
#
loop_
_entity.id
_entity.type
_entity.pdbx_description
1 polymer ?
#
loop_
_entity_poly.entity_id
_entity_poly.type
_entity_poly.pdbx_seq_one_letter_code
_entity_poly.pdbx_strand_id
1 'polypeptide(L)'
;MNKNELPATTPCNHTFTYPPEIANLAAQEGKHAVFMINNDKGDQAYIATTFSGISERLELIFPVSGTPEQISEIYDDILWDEVEVSNENGPFIYKQAPSVQAMEDCFDRLVTTVF
;
A
#
# COMPACT_ATOMS: atom_id res chain seq x y z
N MET A 1 -23.34 -3.61 0.17
CA MET A 1 -21.93 -3.83 0.51
C MET A 1 -21.45 -5.00 -0.33
N ASN A 2 -20.67 -4.73 -1.37
CA ASN A 2 -20.00 -5.80 -2.12
C ASN A 2 -19.01 -6.45 -1.16
N LYS A 3 -19.09 -7.77 -0.96
CA LYS A 3 -18.20 -8.52 -0.05
C LYS A 3 -16.75 -8.61 -0.55
N ASN A 4 -16.46 -7.98 -1.69
CA ASN A 4 -15.28 -8.24 -2.49
C ASN A 4 -14.26 -7.11 -2.44
N GLU A 5 -14.55 -6.00 -1.74
CA GLU A 5 -13.62 -4.87 -1.59
C GLU A 5 -13.81 -4.13 -0.26
N LEU A 6 -12.71 -3.58 0.25
CA LEU A 6 -12.66 -2.74 1.44
C LEU A 6 -12.44 -1.28 1.04
N PRO A 7 -13.22 -0.33 1.57
CA PRO A 7 -12.98 1.08 1.34
C PRO A 7 -11.79 1.58 2.16
N ALA A 8 -11.02 2.50 1.59
CA ALA A 8 -10.00 3.26 2.29
C ALA A 8 -9.96 4.70 1.79
N THR A 9 -9.44 5.60 2.63
CA THR A 9 -9.33 7.01 2.32
C THR A 9 -7.90 7.45 2.55
N THR A 10 -7.29 8.02 1.51
CA THR A 10 -5.96 8.64 1.56
C THR A 10 -5.97 9.92 2.41
N PRO A 11 -4.79 10.43 2.84
CA PRO A 11 -4.71 11.67 3.63
C PRO A 11 -5.31 12.91 2.95
N CYS A 12 -5.40 12.94 1.61
CA CYS A 12 -6.04 14.02 0.86
C CYS A 12 -7.55 13.84 0.63
N ASN A 13 -8.20 12.95 1.39
CA ASN A 13 -9.63 12.61 1.27
C ASN A 13 -10.03 11.97 -0.07
N HIS A 14 -9.09 11.38 -0.81
CA HIS A 14 -9.43 10.52 -1.94
C HIS A 14 -9.79 9.12 -1.43
N THR A 15 -11.01 8.67 -1.71
CA THR A 15 -11.51 7.34 -1.35
C THR A 15 -11.31 6.36 -2.50
N PHE A 16 -10.80 5.18 -2.17
CA PHE A 16 -10.57 4.07 -3.10
C PHE A 16 -11.00 2.75 -2.45
N THR A 17 -11.00 1.68 -3.25
CA THR A 17 -11.29 0.32 -2.80
C THR A 17 -10.10 -0.59 -3.06
N TYR A 18 -9.91 -1.61 -2.21
CA TYR A 18 -8.85 -2.61 -2.37
C TYR A 18 -9.36 -4.01 -1.96
N PRO A 19 -8.74 -5.10 -2.45
CA PRO A 19 -9.20 -6.45 -2.15
C PRO A 19 -9.06 -6.80 -0.67
N PRO A 20 -10.04 -7.50 -0.07
CA PRO A 20 -9.96 -7.93 1.33
C PRO A 20 -8.84 -8.96 1.59
N GLU A 21 -8.35 -9.68 0.57
CA GLU A 21 -7.19 -10.58 0.73
C GLU A 21 -5.94 -9.84 1.20
N ILE A 22 -5.76 -8.59 0.75
CA ILE A 22 -4.65 -7.74 1.17
C ILE A 22 -4.70 -7.47 2.68
N ALA A 23 -5.89 -7.22 3.21
CA ALA A 23 -6.09 -7.08 4.64
C ALA A 23 -5.79 -8.40 5.40
N ASN A 24 -6.28 -9.51 4.87
CA ASN A 24 -6.09 -10.82 5.52
C ASN A 24 -4.61 -11.23 5.59
N LEU A 25 -3.80 -10.92 4.57
CA LEU A 25 -2.37 -11.23 4.55
C LEU A 25 -1.61 -10.58 5.72
N ALA A 26 -1.84 -9.30 5.98
CA ALA A 26 -1.20 -8.63 7.11
C ALA A 26 -1.69 -9.17 8.45
N ALA A 27 -3.00 -9.42 8.58
CA ALA A 27 -3.59 -9.91 9.83
C ALA A 27 -3.18 -11.36 10.18
N GLN A 28 -2.98 -12.24 9.19
CA GLN A 28 -2.77 -13.67 9.41
C GLN A 28 -1.33 -14.13 9.19
N GLU A 29 -0.62 -13.54 8.22
CA GLU A 29 0.71 -14.00 7.81
C GLU A 29 1.84 -13.07 8.24
N GLY A 30 1.52 -11.87 8.77
CA GLY A 30 2.53 -10.84 9.06
C GLY A 30 3.27 -10.37 7.81
N LYS A 31 2.65 -10.54 6.64
CA LYS A 31 3.14 -10.09 5.34
C LYS A 31 2.37 -8.84 4.94
N HIS A 32 3.08 -7.83 4.46
CA HIS A 32 2.49 -6.53 4.20
C HIS A 32 2.46 -6.27 2.69
N ALA A 33 1.29 -5.88 2.20
CA ALA A 33 1.14 -5.48 0.81
C ALA A 33 1.51 -4.02 0.66
N VAL A 34 2.34 -3.71 -0.32
CA VAL A 34 2.78 -2.34 -0.64
C VAL A 34 2.39 -2.02 -2.07
N PHE A 35 1.64 -0.94 -2.24
CA PHE A 35 1.07 -0.56 -3.54
C PHE A 35 0.96 0.95 -3.69
N MET A 36 0.95 1.40 -4.95
CA MET A 36 0.78 2.80 -5.30
C MET A 36 -0.70 3.16 -5.41
N ILE A 37 -1.05 4.36 -4.96
CA ILE A 37 -2.38 4.95 -5.17
C ILE A 37 -2.20 6.31 -5.82
N ASN A 38 -2.78 6.49 -7.00
CA ASN A 38 -2.85 7.78 -7.67
C ASN A 38 -4.15 8.50 -7.27
N ASN A 39 -4.04 9.76 -6.87
CA ASN A 39 -5.19 10.63 -6.73
C ASN A 39 -5.39 11.44 -8.01
N ASP A 40 -6.33 11.00 -8.84
CA ASP A 40 -6.68 11.63 -10.12
C ASP A 40 -7.09 13.11 -10.02
N LYS A 41 -7.40 13.61 -8.83
CA LYS A 41 -7.87 14.99 -8.62
C LYS A 41 -6.79 15.97 -8.18
N GLY A 42 -5.59 15.51 -7.85
CA GLY A 42 -4.65 16.32 -7.06
C GLY A 42 -3.18 16.27 -7.46
N ASP A 43 -2.82 15.66 -8.60
CA ASP A 43 -1.41 15.41 -8.99
C ASP A 43 -0.57 14.82 -7.84
N GLN A 44 -1.22 14.02 -6.99
CA GLN A 44 -0.64 13.45 -5.80
C GLN A 44 -0.81 11.93 -5.83
N ALA A 45 0.24 11.23 -5.46
CA ALA A 45 0.25 9.80 -5.31
C ALA A 45 0.83 9.42 -3.96
N TYR A 46 0.56 8.18 -3.55
CA TYR A 46 1.00 7.63 -2.29
C TYR A 46 1.53 6.22 -2.47
N ILE A 47 2.50 5.85 -1.66
CA ILE A 47 2.74 4.46 -1.32
C ILE A 47 1.86 4.15 -0.13
N ALA A 48 1.01 3.14 -0.25
CA ALA A 48 0.22 2.60 0.84
C ALA A 48 0.74 1.22 1.24
N THR A 49 0.61 0.92 2.53
CA THR A 49 0.83 -0.44 3.02
C THR A 49 -0.17 -0.81 4.10
N THR A 50 -0.48 -2.10 4.17
CA THR A 50 -1.23 -2.69 5.28
C THR A 50 -0.36 -2.74 6.52
N PHE A 51 -0.85 -2.25 7.66
CA PHE A 51 -0.21 -2.42 8.95
C PHE A 51 -1.15 -3.14 9.92
N SER A 52 -0.67 -4.22 10.53
CA SER A 52 -1.34 -4.89 11.64
C SER A 52 -0.62 -4.49 12.92
N GLY A 53 -1.04 -3.37 13.52
CA GLY A 53 -0.49 -2.88 14.79
C GLY A 53 -1.11 -3.55 16.02
N ILE A 54 -0.86 -2.96 17.19
CA ILE A 54 -1.26 -3.45 18.53
C ILE A 54 -2.79 -3.48 18.71
N SER A 55 -3.53 -2.65 17.96
CA SER A 55 -4.97 -2.80 17.80
C SER A 55 -5.22 -3.77 16.66
N GLU A 56 -5.99 -4.84 16.89
CA GLU A 56 -6.38 -5.87 15.91
C GLU A 56 -7.17 -5.35 14.69
N ARG A 57 -7.17 -4.03 14.45
CA ARG A 57 -7.73 -3.38 13.29
C ARG A 57 -6.63 -3.18 12.26
N LEU A 58 -6.86 -3.74 11.09
CA LEU A 58 -6.05 -3.44 9.93
C LEU A 58 -6.20 -1.96 9.55
N GLU A 59 -5.08 -1.27 9.51
CA GLU A 59 -5.02 0.12 9.04
C GLU A 59 -4.12 0.18 7.80
N LEU A 60 -4.53 0.96 6.80
CA LEU A 60 -3.62 1.36 5.73
C LEU A 60 -2.85 2.58 6.21
N ILE A 61 -1.53 2.50 6.13
CA ILE A 61 -0.64 3.63 6.36
C ILE A 61 -0.11 4.13 5.01
N PHE A 62 0.22 5.42 4.96
CA PHE A 62 0.67 6.11 3.75
C PHE A 62 2.06 6.71 4.00
N PRO A 63 3.12 5.88 4.06
CA PRO A 63 4.46 6.30 4.48
C PRO A 63 5.12 7.32 3.54
N VAL A 64 4.76 7.32 2.25
CA VAL A 64 5.36 8.20 1.24
C VAL A 64 4.25 8.86 0.42
N SER A 65 4.39 10.16 0.18
CA SER A 65 3.52 10.92 -0.70
C SER A 65 4.35 11.82 -1.61
N GLY A 66 3.91 12.02 -2.86
CA GLY A 66 4.62 12.82 -3.85
C GLY A 66 3.81 12.99 -5.12
N THR A 67 4.44 13.41 -6.21
CA THR A 67 3.80 13.36 -7.54
C THR A 67 3.68 11.92 -8.03
N PRO A 68 2.78 11.60 -8.97
CA PRO A 68 2.70 10.25 -9.56
C PRO A 68 4.03 9.76 -10.14
N GLU A 69 4.81 10.66 -10.76
CA GLU A 69 6.13 10.32 -11.31
C GLU A 69 7.12 9.94 -10.21
N GLN A 70 7.25 10.77 -9.16
CA GLN A 70 8.13 10.48 -8.02
C GLN A 70 7.74 9.19 -7.31
N ILE A 71 6.45 8.96 -7.10
CA ILE A 71 5.97 7.76 -6.41
C ILE A 71 6.16 6.52 -7.27
N SER A 72 6.01 6.62 -8.60
CA SER A 72 6.34 5.53 -9.51
C SER A 72 7.82 5.15 -9.42
N GLU A 73 8.73 6.12 -9.46
CA GLU A 73 10.17 5.88 -9.33
C GLU A 73 10.51 5.21 -8.00
N ILE A 74 9.97 5.73 -6.90
CA ILE A 74 10.17 5.17 -5.56
C ILE A 74 9.59 3.74 -5.48
N TYR A 75 8.42 3.52 -6.08
CA TYR A 75 7.78 2.21 -6.08
C TYR A 75 8.60 1.19 -6.87
N ASP A 76 9.14 1.58 -8.02
CA ASP A 76 9.99 0.72 -8.87
C ASP A 76 11.28 0.30 -8.16
N ASP A 77 11.86 1.17 -7.33
CA ASP A 77 13.05 0.90 -6.49
C ASP A 77 12.82 -0.12 -5.36
N ILE A 78 11.58 -0.47 -5.07
CA ILE A 78 11.25 -1.52 -4.09
C ILE A 78 11.45 -2.90 -4.74
N LEU A 79 12.51 -3.61 -4.34
CA LEU A 79 12.91 -4.90 -4.91
C LEU A 79 12.19 -6.11 -4.29
N TRP A 80 10.93 -5.94 -3.90
CA TRP A 80 10.12 -7.05 -3.40
C TRP A 80 9.35 -7.74 -4.53
N ASP A 81 8.98 -9.00 -4.30
CA ASP A 81 8.20 -9.77 -5.26
C ASP A 81 6.83 -9.11 -5.49
N GLU A 82 6.47 -8.96 -6.77
CA GLU A 82 5.14 -8.53 -7.18
C GLU A 82 4.18 -9.72 -7.16
N VAL A 83 3.03 -9.51 -6.52
CA VAL A 83 1.96 -10.48 -6.42
C VAL A 83 0.72 -9.88 -7.04
N GLU A 84 0.02 -10.70 -7.82
CA GLU A 84 -1.28 -10.35 -8.40
C GLU A 84 -2.39 -11.05 -7.62
N VAL A 85 -3.38 -10.28 -7.21
CA VAL A 85 -4.66 -10.77 -6.68
C VAL A 85 -5.73 -10.49 -7.72
N SER A 86 -6.27 -11.53 -8.33
CA SER A 86 -7.38 -11.40 -9.26
C SER A 86 -8.66 -11.08 -8.49
N ASN A 87 -9.22 -9.90 -8.71
CA ASN A 87 -10.53 -9.52 -8.18
C ASN A 87 -11.55 -9.33 -9.32
N GLU A 88 -12.84 -9.25 -8.98
CA GLU A 88 -13.91 -9.07 -9.99
C GLU A 88 -13.83 -7.74 -10.77
N ASN A 89 -13.11 -6.75 -10.22
CA ASN A 89 -12.83 -5.45 -10.84
C ASN A 89 -11.50 -5.40 -11.62
N GLY A 90 -10.77 -6.52 -11.69
CA GLY A 90 -9.48 -6.64 -12.38
C GLY A 90 -8.34 -7.15 -11.49
N PRO A 91 -7.16 -7.39 -12.06
CA PRO A 91 -6.00 -7.74 -11.28
C PRO A 91 -5.58 -6.56 -10.38
N PHE A 92 -5.33 -6.84 -9.11
CA PHE A 92 -4.70 -5.92 -8.17
C PHE A 92 -3.26 -6.37 -7.93
N ILE A 93 -2.30 -5.54 -8.31
CA ILE A 93 -0.88 -5.83 -8.20
C ILE A 93 -0.30 -5.08 -7.00
N TYR A 94 0.49 -5.78 -6.20
CA TYR A 94 1.21 -5.18 -5.07
C TYR A 94 2.56 -5.87 -4.87
N LYS A 95 3.46 -5.17 -4.21
CA LYS A 95 4.75 -5.70 -3.77
C LYS A 95 4.60 -6.27 -2.37
N GLN A 96 5.08 -7.50 -2.15
CA GLN A 96 4.95 -8.18 -0.86
C GLN A 96 6.20 -7.98 0.00
N ALA A 97 6.07 -7.19 1.07
CA ALA A 97 7.14 -7.06 2.05
C ALA A 97 7.29 -8.38 2.84
N PRO A 98 8.52 -8.86 3.05
CA PRO A 98 8.77 -10.15 3.71
C PRO A 98 8.53 -10.11 5.23
N SER A 99 8.53 -8.93 5.85
CA SER A 99 8.24 -8.72 7.28
C SER A 99 7.94 -7.24 7.58
N VAL A 100 7.38 -6.96 8.77
CA VAL A 100 7.22 -5.59 9.29
C VAL A 100 8.56 -4.85 9.29
N GLN A 101 9.62 -5.47 9.80
CA GLN A 101 10.94 -4.84 9.91
C GLN A 101 11.50 -4.46 8.54
N ALA A 102 11.41 -5.36 7.54
CA ALA A 102 11.90 -5.07 6.20
C ALA A 102 11.14 -3.91 5.55
N MET A 103 9.84 -3.81 5.86
CA MET A 103 9.00 -2.71 5.42
C MET A 103 9.39 -1.39 6.10
N GLU A 104 9.58 -1.37 7.42
CA GLU A 104 10.05 -0.20 8.18
C GLU A 104 11.42 0.27 7.68
N ASP A 105 12.39 -0.63 7.55
CA ASP A 105 13.74 -0.32 7.04
C ASP A 105 13.68 0.27 5.62
N CYS A 106 12.78 -0.25 4.78
CA CYS A 106 12.58 0.26 3.43
C CYS A 106 12.05 1.70 3.47
N PHE A 107 11.00 1.96 4.26
CA PHE A 107 10.42 3.30 4.33
C PHE A 107 11.35 4.30 5.00
N ASP A 108 12.11 3.92 6.02
CA ASP A 108 13.13 4.78 6.62
C ASP A 108 14.17 5.20 5.58
N ARG A 109 14.62 4.27 4.73
CA ARG A 109 15.51 4.59 3.60
C ARG A 109 14.85 5.55 2.60
N LEU A 110 13.59 5.32 2.26
CA LEU A 110 12.86 6.12 1.28
C LEU A 110 12.60 7.54 1.79
N VAL A 111 12.19 7.71 3.05
CA VAL A 111 11.93 9.01 3.67
C VAL A 111 13.23 9.81 3.83
N THR A 112 14.35 9.14 4.14
CA THR A 112 15.67 9.80 4.28
C THR A 112 16.24 10.27 2.93
N THR A 113 15.79 9.71 1.80
CA THR A 113 16.26 10.08 0.46
C THR A 113 15.53 11.32 -0.10
N VAL A 114 14.43 11.75 0.52
CA VAL A 114 13.55 12.83 0.02
C VAL A 114 13.87 14.20 0.66
N PHE A 115 14.97 14.34 1.42
CA PHE A 115 15.41 15.61 2.02
C PHE A 115 16.81 16.05 1.56
#